data_AF-A0A4R6GR77-F1
#
_entry.id   AF-A0A4R6GR77-F1
#
_cell.length_a   1.000
_cell.length_b   1.000
_cell.length_c   1.000
_cell.angle_alpha   90.00
_cell.angle_beta   90.00
_cell.angle_gamma   90.00
#
_symmetry.space_group_name_H-M   'P 1'
#
loop_
_entity.id
_entity.type
_entity.pdbx_description
1 polymer ?
#
loop_
_entity_poly.entity_id
_entity_poly.type
_entity_poly.pdbx_seq_one_letter_code
_entity_poly.pdbx_strand_id
1 'polypeptide(L)'
;MCKVFLRDGFIDRYSGEKLLFPGLIKIMTIEFPHIFKYHRNWKMSETHMIYWELFPTIDHLLPVARSGKDTEENWITTSMIRNSAKSNWAIEEIGWKLYDKGNLNEWNGLIDYFINLTDKNVNYTEDKYVMDWKRALLRAMNEINRE
;
A
#
# COMPACT_ATOMS: atom_id res chain seq x y z
N MET A 1 -0.30 7.95 -5.67
CA MET A 1 -0.31 6.69 -4.89
C MET A 1 -0.14 6.93 -3.39
N CYS A 2 1.05 7.32 -2.90
CA CYS A 2 1.29 7.44 -1.44
C CYS A 2 0.32 8.42 -0.73
N LYS A 3 -0.10 9.51 -1.39
CA LYS A 3 -1.18 10.38 -0.91
C LYS A 3 -2.48 9.64 -0.58
N VAL A 4 -2.90 8.73 -1.46
CA VAL A 4 -4.14 7.95 -1.29
C VAL A 4 -4.02 7.03 -0.08
N PHE A 5 -2.85 6.42 0.12
CA PHE A 5 -2.58 5.57 1.29
C PHE A 5 -2.65 6.35 2.60
N LEU A 6 -2.07 7.56 2.62
CA LEU A 6 -2.15 8.46 3.77
C LEU A 6 -3.59 8.93 4.01
N ARG A 7 -4.28 9.37 2.95
CA ARG A 7 -5.68 9.82 2.98
C ARG A 7 -6.61 8.73 3.53
N ASP A 8 -6.38 7.47 3.17
CA ASP A 8 -7.19 6.34 3.61
C ASP A 8 -6.69 5.70 4.91
N GLY A 9 -5.60 6.21 5.49
CA GLY A 9 -5.08 5.76 6.79
C GLY A 9 -4.45 4.37 6.77
N PHE A 10 -3.92 3.93 5.62
CA PHE A 10 -3.41 2.56 5.42
C PHE A 10 -4.41 1.46 5.82
N ILE A 11 -5.69 1.72 5.62
CA ILE A 11 -6.76 0.73 5.78
C ILE A 11 -7.07 0.14 4.41
N ASP A 12 -7.17 -1.19 4.34
CA ASP A 12 -7.77 -1.86 3.20
C ASP A 12 -9.26 -1.52 3.16
N ARG A 13 -9.66 -0.68 2.20
CA ARG A 13 -11.03 -0.17 2.11
C ARG A 13 -12.04 -1.27 1.76
N TYR A 14 -11.62 -2.47 1.37
CA TYR A 14 -12.51 -3.61 1.11
C TYR A 14 -12.62 -4.61 2.27
N SER A 15 -11.66 -4.68 3.19
CA SER A 15 -11.73 -5.60 4.35
C SER A 15 -11.73 -4.91 5.72
N GLY A 16 -11.31 -3.65 5.80
CA GLY A 16 -11.09 -2.94 7.06
C GLY A 16 -9.76 -3.30 7.75
N GLU A 17 -8.94 -4.15 7.14
CA GLU A 17 -7.67 -4.58 7.71
C GLU A 17 -6.59 -3.50 7.59
N LYS A 18 -5.61 -3.54 8.50
CA LYS A 18 -4.47 -2.64 8.53
C LYS A 18 -3.39 -3.10 7.55
N LEU A 19 -2.96 -2.20 6.67
CA LEU A 19 -1.88 -2.43 5.70
C LEU A 19 -0.57 -1.79 6.15
N LEU A 20 0.55 -2.28 5.64
CA LEU A 20 1.89 -1.80 5.98
C LEU A 20 2.44 -0.87 4.91
N PHE A 21 3.27 0.09 5.30
CA PHE A 21 3.97 0.92 4.35
C PHE A 21 4.87 0.06 3.42
N PRO A 22 4.78 0.20 2.09
CA PRO A 22 5.54 -0.61 1.14
C PRO A 22 7.06 -0.67 1.37
N GLY A 23 7.65 0.47 1.76
CA GLY A 23 9.08 0.54 2.07
C GLY A 23 9.48 -0.35 3.24
N LEU A 24 8.60 -0.52 4.24
CA LEU A 24 8.85 -1.39 5.38
C LEU A 24 8.82 -2.87 4.98
N ILE A 25 7.90 -3.26 4.09
CA ILE A 25 7.86 -4.62 3.55
C ILE A 25 9.14 -4.93 2.78
N LYS A 26 9.64 -3.98 1.98
CA LYS A 26 10.92 -4.15 1.29
C LYS A 26 12.09 -4.33 2.26
N ILE A 27 12.12 -3.62 3.39
CA ILE A 27 13.16 -3.82 4.41
C ILE A 27 13.11 -5.25 4.96
N MET A 28 11.92 -5.84 5.17
CA MET A 28 11.81 -7.24 5.60
C MET A 28 12.44 -8.21 4.59
N THR A 29 12.30 -7.95 3.29
CA THR A 29 12.98 -8.74 2.24
C THR A 29 14.50 -8.57 2.26
N ILE A 30 15.01 -7.39 2.61
CA ILE A 30 16.45 -7.15 2.73
C ILE A 30 17.02 -7.90 3.93
N GLU A 31 16.35 -7.82 5.09
CA GLU A 31 16.80 -8.45 6.34
C GLU A 31 16.64 -9.96 6.35
N PHE A 32 15.53 -10.47 5.80
CA PHE A 32 15.22 -11.90 5.81
C PHE A 32 14.88 -12.40 4.39
N PRO A 33 15.83 -12.37 3.45
CA PRO A 33 15.57 -12.65 2.03
C PRO A 33 15.08 -14.08 1.76
N HIS A 34 15.39 -15.03 2.64
CA HIS A 34 14.95 -16.42 2.52
C HIS A 34 13.51 -16.64 3.01
N ILE A 35 12.98 -15.70 3.81
CA ILE A 35 11.60 -15.74 4.36
C ILE A 35 10.71 -14.85 3.50
N PHE A 36 10.99 -13.55 3.46
CA PHE A 36 10.18 -12.55 2.76
C PHE A 36 10.62 -12.41 1.30
N LYS A 37 10.44 -13.48 0.52
CA LYS A 37 10.79 -13.50 -0.90
C LYS A 37 9.90 -12.55 -1.72
N TYR A 38 10.49 -11.91 -2.72
CA TYR A 38 9.77 -11.12 -3.72
C TYR A 38 10.20 -11.53 -5.12
N HIS A 39 9.23 -11.93 -5.95
CA HIS A 39 9.46 -12.15 -7.37
C HIS A 39 9.13 -10.89 -8.16
N ARG A 40 10.04 -10.44 -9.04
CA ARG A 40 9.88 -9.18 -9.81
C ARG A 40 8.59 -9.08 -10.63
N ASN A 41 8.07 -10.23 -11.09
CA ASN A 41 6.83 -10.32 -11.87
C ASN A 41 5.62 -10.74 -11.01
N TRP A 42 5.70 -10.62 -9.67
CA TRP A 42 4.61 -10.95 -8.75
C TRP A 42 4.07 -12.38 -8.91
N LYS A 43 4.94 -13.36 -9.15
CA LYS A 43 4.50 -14.75 -9.23
C LYS A 43 4.11 -15.20 -7.83
N MET A 44 2.81 -15.42 -7.61
CA MET A 44 2.25 -15.65 -6.26
C MET A 44 2.92 -16.82 -5.53
N SER A 45 3.28 -17.89 -6.23
CA SER A 45 3.97 -19.05 -5.64
C SER A 45 5.43 -18.79 -5.23
N GLU A 46 6.01 -17.67 -5.65
CA GLU A 46 7.42 -17.29 -5.40
C GLU A 46 7.56 -15.97 -4.63
N THR A 47 6.44 -15.30 -4.35
CA THR A 47 6.37 -14.08 -3.55
C THR A 47 5.73 -14.41 -2.21
N HIS A 48 6.34 -13.99 -1.11
CA HIS A 48 5.80 -14.20 0.22
C HIS A 48 4.42 -13.52 0.37
N MET A 49 3.48 -14.16 1.08
CA MET A 49 2.08 -13.73 1.19
C MET A 49 1.90 -12.32 1.76
N ILE A 50 2.87 -11.83 2.53
CA ILE A 50 2.85 -10.46 3.06
C ILE A 50 2.71 -9.39 1.97
N TYR A 51 3.26 -9.63 0.78
CA TYR A 51 3.13 -8.74 -0.37
C TYR A 51 1.72 -8.75 -0.97
N TRP A 52 0.95 -9.79 -0.71
CA TRP A 52 -0.41 -9.93 -1.19
C TRP A 52 -1.42 -9.39 -0.19
N GLU A 53 -1.22 -9.68 1.09
CA GLU A 53 -2.17 -9.36 2.16
C GLU A 53 -1.94 -7.98 2.77
N LEU A 54 -0.68 -7.57 2.99
CA LEU A 54 -0.37 -6.35 3.75
C LEU A 54 0.19 -5.21 2.89
N PHE A 55 0.54 -5.47 1.63
CA PHE A 55 1.05 -4.44 0.73
C PHE A 55 -0.10 -3.63 0.12
N PRO A 56 -0.14 -2.32 0.34
CA PRO A 56 -1.18 -1.46 -0.20
C PRO A 56 -0.99 -1.23 -1.69
N THR A 57 -2.10 -1.21 -2.40
CA THR A 57 -2.23 -0.80 -3.79
C THR A 57 -3.40 0.16 -3.95
N ILE A 58 -3.47 0.78 -5.12
CA ILE A 58 -4.64 1.54 -5.53
C ILE A 58 -5.54 0.64 -6.36
N ASP A 59 -6.83 0.66 -6.04
CA ASP A 59 -7.88 0.20 -6.93
C ASP A 59 -8.87 1.33 -7.22
N HIS A 60 -9.64 1.17 -8.29
CA HIS A 60 -10.76 2.03 -8.65
C HIS A 60 -12.04 1.49 -8.00
N LEU A 61 -12.69 2.29 -7.16
CA LEU A 61 -13.96 1.93 -6.52
C LEU A 61 -15.00 1.51 -7.56
N LEU A 62 -15.24 2.38 -8.56
CA LEU A 62 -15.89 2.00 -9.81
C LEU A 62 -14.82 1.56 -10.82
N PRO A 63 -14.80 0.31 -11.30
CA PRO A 63 -13.79 -0.15 -12.25
C PRO A 63 -13.78 0.68 -13.55
N VAL A 64 -12.60 0.90 -14.13
CA VAL A 64 -12.46 1.60 -15.42
C VAL A 64 -13.23 0.89 -16.54
N ALA A 65 -13.25 -0.45 -16.53
CA ALA A 65 -14.05 -1.27 -17.45
C ALA A 65 -15.58 -1.05 -17.32
N ARG A 66 -16.02 -0.39 -16.25
CA ARG A 66 -17.40 0.01 -15.95
C ARG A 66 -17.55 1.54 -15.99
N SER A 67 -16.74 2.22 -16.81
CA SER A 67 -16.73 3.68 -16.96
C SER A 67 -16.29 4.45 -15.71
N GLY A 68 -15.63 3.78 -14.77
CA GLY A 68 -14.94 4.43 -13.67
C GLY A 68 -13.85 5.38 -14.16
N LYS A 69 -13.76 6.55 -13.52
CA LYS A 69 -12.72 7.54 -13.84
C LYS A 69 -11.40 7.14 -13.22
N ASP A 70 -10.31 7.38 -13.94
CA ASP A 70 -8.95 7.22 -13.41
C ASP A 70 -8.50 8.50 -12.69
N THR A 71 -9.15 8.79 -11.56
CA THR A 71 -8.87 10.00 -10.76
C THR A 71 -8.89 9.69 -9.27
N GLU A 72 -8.26 10.57 -8.46
CA GLU A 72 -8.09 10.35 -7.01
C GLU A 72 -9.42 10.20 -6.25
N GLU A 73 -10.51 10.78 -6.75
CA GLU A 73 -11.85 10.65 -6.16
C GLU A 73 -12.40 9.23 -6.27
N ASN A 74 -11.97 8.47 -7.29
CA ASN A 74 -12.35 7.08 -7.51
C ASN A 74 -11.28 6.08 -7.05
N TRP A 75 -10.07 6.56 -6.74
CA TRP A 75 -9.00 5.72 -6.20
C TRP A 75 -9.20 5.46 -4.72
N ILE A 76 -8.98 4.23 -4.30
CA ILE A 76 -8.97 3.82 -2.89
C ILE A 76 -7.78 2.92 -2.59
N THR A 77 -7.42 2.84 -1.31
CA THR A 77 -6.39 1.92 -0.81
C THR A 77 -6.98 0.54 -0.56
N THR A 78 -6.31 -0.51 -1.02
CA THR A 78 -6.65 -1.91 -0.73
C THR A 78 -5.40 -2.79 -0.80
N SER A 79 -5.45 -4.02 -0.33
CA SER A 79 -4.37 -4.99 -0.51
C SER A 79 -4.33 -5.54 -1.94
N MET A 80 -3.17 -6.05 -2.36
CA MET A 80 -3.02 -6.70 -3.67
C MET A 80 -3.98 -7.90 -3.84
N ILE A 81 -4.21 -8.68 -2.77
CA ILE A 81 -5.11 -9.83 -2.83
C ILE A 81 -6.58 -9.43 -3.01
N ARG A 82 -7.04 -8.37 -2.32
CA ARG A 82 -8.41 -7.87 -2.47
C ARG A 82 -8.62 -7.16 -3.79
N ASN A 83 -7.65 -6.37 -4.26
CA ASN A 83 -7.67 -5.80 -5.60
C ASN A 83 -7.81 -6.89 -6.68
N SER A 84 -6.98 -7.93 -6.61
CA SER A 84 -7.02 -9.06 -7.54
C SER A 84 -8.37 -9.78 -7.50
N ALA A 85 -8.93 -10.01 -6.30
CA ALA A 85 -10.22 -10.66 -6.14
C ALA A 85 -11.40 -9.82 -6.64
N LYS A 86 -11.37 -8.49 -6.47
CA LYS A 86 -12.39 -7.60 -7.02
C LYS A 86 -12.32 -7.51 -8.54
N SER A 87 -11.12 -7.41 -9.11
CA SER A 87 -10.91 -7.31 -10.55
C SER A 87 -11.82 -6.22 -11.16
N ASN A 88 -12.57 -6.53 -12.22
CA ASN A 88 -13.46 -5.60 -12.90
C ASN A 88 -14.90 -5.56 -12.35
N TRP A 89 -15.16 -6.19 -11.20
CA TRP A 89 -16.48 -6.17 -10.56
C TRP A 89 -16.67 -4.90 -9.71
N ALA A 90 -17.90 -4.40 -9.68
CA ALA A 90 -18.33 -3.46 -8.64
C ALA A 90 -18.45 -4.20 -7.29
N ILE A 91 -18.25 -3.50 -6.18
CA ILE A 91 -18.28 -4.13 -4.85
C ILE A 91 -19.65 -4.71 -4.52
N GLU A 92 -20.72 -4.10 -5.04
CA GLU A 92 -22.09 -4.55 -4.87
C GLU A 92 -22.34 -5.88 -5.58
N GLU A 93 -21.74 -6.09 -6.76
CA GLU A 93 -21.88 -7.33 -7.55
C GLU A 93 -21.28 -8.55 -6.83
N ILE A 94 -20.25 -8.34 -6.01
CA ILE A 94 -19.56 -9.39 -5.24
C ILE A 94 -19.97 -9.39 -3.76
N GLY A 95 -21.00 -8.62 -3.38
CA GLY A 95 -21.54 -8.56 -2.02
C GLY A 95 -20.57 -7.96 -1.00
N TRP A 96 -19.59 -7.18 -1.45
CA TRP A 96 -18.66 -6.46 -0.59
C TRP A 96 -19.24 -5.12 -0.16
N LYS A 97 -18.67 -4.56 0.90
CA LYS A 97 -18.95 -3.22 1.36
C LYS A 97 -17.67 -2.40 1.38
N LEU A 98 -17.82 -1.09 1.27
CA LEU A 98 -16.72 -0.15 1.46
C LEU A 98 -16.58 0.16 2.95
N TYR A 99 -15.39 -0.03 3.49
CA TYR A 99 -15.06 0.36 4.86
C TYR A 99 -14.64 1.83 4.93
N ASP A 100 -14.70 2.43 6.11
CA ASP A 100 -14.26 3.81 6.32
C ASP A 100 -12.74 3.95 6.22
N LYS A 101 -12.28 5.19 6.05
CA LYS A 101 -10.86 5.54 6.11
C LYS A 101 -10.36 5.43 7.55
N GLY A 102 -9.09 5.10 7.72
CA GLY A 102 -8.45 5.06 9.03
C GLY A 102 -8.05 6.44 9.56
N ASN A 103 -7.74 6.48 10.85
CA ASN A 103 -7.09 7.61 11.51
C ASN A 103 -5.58 7.37 11.59
N LEU A 104 -4.78 8.26 11.00
CA LEU A 104 -3.31 8.14 11.01
C LEU A 104 -2.70 8.16 12.42
N ASN A 105 -3.38 8.74 13.41
CA ASN A 105 -2.91 8.70 14.81
C ASN A 105 -3.10 7.33 15.47
N GLU A 106 -3.99 6.49 14.93
CA GLU A 106 -4.24 5.13 15.41
C GLU A 106 -3.47 4.08 14.59
N TRP A 107 -3.35 4.32 13.29
CA TRP A 107 -2.58 3.49 12.37
C TRP A 107 -2.13 4.29 11.16
N ASN A 108 -0.81 4.38 10.96
CA ASN A 108 -0.20 5.08 9.83
C ASN A 108 0.61 4.14 8.92
N GLY A 109 0.35 2.83 8.97
CA GLY A 109 1.13 1.85 8.21
C GLY A 109 2.58 1.71 8.67
N LEU A 110 2.91 2.16 9.88
CA LEU A 110 4.25 2.16 10.46
C LEU A 110 5.26 3.03 9.69
N ILE A 111 4.80 4.14 9.10
CA ILE A 111 5.68 5.08 8.39
C ILE A 111 6.75 5.69 9.31
N ASP A 112 6.42 5.99 10.57
CA ASP A 112 7.39 6.58 11.51
C ASP A 112 8.51 5.60 11.83
N TYR A 113 8.16 4.32 11.97
CA TYR A 113 9.12 3.25 12.18
C TYR A 113 10.02 3.06 10.96
N PHE A 114 9.45 3.08 9.75
CA PHE A 114 10.21 3.04 8.50
C PHE A 114 11.21 4.20 8.38
N ILE A 115 10.77 5.44 8.67
CA ILE A 115 11.65 6.61 8.65
C ILE A 115 12.80 6.41 9.66
N ASN A 116 12.47 6.03 10.91
CA ASN A 116 13.46 5.79 11.95
C ASN A 116 14.51 4.74 11.54
N LEU A 117 14.09 3.63 10.94
CA LEU A 117 14.99 2.59 10.45
C LEU A 117 15.93 3.10 9.36
N THR A 118 15.39 3.81 8.38
CA THR A 118 16.19 4.32 7.25
C THR A 118 17.11 5.49 7.63
N ASP A 119 16.79 6.22 8.70
CA ASP A 119 17.68 7.28 9.22
C ASP A 119 18.85 6.70 10.03
N LYS A 120 18.65 5.54 10.68
CA LYS A 120 19.68 4.89 11.51
C LYS A 120 20.59 3.93 10.75
N ASN A 121 20.15 3.37 9.63
CA ASN A 121 20.88 2.34 8.90
C ASN A 121 21.11 2.75 7.43
N VAL A 122 22.36 3.13 7.12
CA VAL A 122 22.75 3.59 5.79
C VAL A 122 22.56 2.51 4.72
N ASN A 123 22.65 1.22 5.08
CA ASN A 123 22.51 0.12 4.12
C ASN A 123 21.11 0.09 3.48
N TYR A 124 20.06 0.50 4.21
CA TYR A 124 18.71 0.60 3.64
C TYR A 124 18.60 1.72 2.62
N THR A 125 19.44 2.75 2.73
CA THR A 125 19.44 3.88 1.81
C THR A 125 20.17 3.58 0.50
N GLU A 126 20.92 2.49 0.44
CA GLU A 126 21.54 1.99 -0.80
C GLU A 126 20.53 1.24 -1.70
N ASP A 127 19.47 0.66 -1.12
CA ASP A 127 18.42 0.01 -1.90
C ASP A 127 17.51 1.06 -2.57
N LYS A 128 17.55 1.09 -3.91
CA LYS A 128 16.78 2.03 -4.72
C LYS A 128 15.28 1.98 -4.44
N TYR A 129 14.70 0.80 -4.20
CA TYR A 129 13.26 0.65 -3.99
C TYR A 129 12.84 1.24 -2.65
N VAL A 130 13.63 1.02 -1.59
CA VAL A 130 13.44 1.66 -0.28
C VAL A 130 13.47 3.19 -0.43
N MET A 131 14.46 3.72 -1.16
CA MET A 131 14.61 5.17 -1.34
C MET A 131 13.57 5.80 -2.25
N ASP A 132 13.06 5.08 -3.25
CA ASP A 132 11.93 5.54 -4.07
C ASP A 132 10.68 5.71 -3.18
N TRP A 133 10.39 4.74 -2.29
CA TRP A 133 9.28 4.83 -1.35
C TRP A 133 9.47 5.94 -0.32
N LYS A 134 10.67 6.10 0.27
CA LYS A 134 10.96 7.20 1.21
C LYS A 134 10.72 8.56 0.55
N ARG A 135 11.21 8.76 -0.68
CA ARG A 135 10.99 10.01 -1.43
C ARG A 135 9.51 10.25 -1.74
N ALA A 136 8.77 9.21 -2.15
CA ALA A 136 7.34 9.32 -2.42
C ALA A 136 6.52 9.67 -1.16
N LEU A 137 6.89 9.11 -0.01
CA LEU A 137 6.27 9.40 1.28
C LEU A 137 6.50 10.86 1.70
N LEU A 138 7.75 11.32 1.72
CA LEU A 138 8.09 12.72 2.04
C LEU A 138 7.44 13.70 1.06
N ARG A 139 7.42 13.29 -0.23
CA ARG A 139 6.50 13.73 -1.30
C ARG A 139 5.13 14.12 -0.76
N ALA A 140 4.38 13.08 -0.47
CA ALA A 140 2.97 13.15 -0.13
C ALA A 140 2.70 13.87 1.19
N MET A 141 3.54 13.67 2.21
CA MET A 141 3.39 14.36 3.50
C MET A 141 3.53 15.88 3.36
N ASN A 142 4.49 16.35 2.56
CA ASN A 142 4.67 17.78 2.31
C ASN A 142 3.51 18.39 1.54
N GLU A 143 2.91 17.64 0.62
CA GLU A 143 1.74 18.09 -0.15
C GLU A 143 0.50 18.18 0.75
N ILE A 144 0.27 17.19 1.62
CA ILE A 144 -0.84 17.19 2.59
C ILE A 144 -0.71 18.31 3.63
N ASN A 145 0.49 18.59 4.13
CA ASN A 145 0.71 19.64 5.13
C ASN A 145 0.57 21.08 4.58
N ARG A 146 0.42 21.24 3.26
CA ARG A 146 0.26 22.54 2.59
C ARG A 146 -1.19 22.84 2.19
N GLU A 147 -2.07 21.85 2.29
CA GLU A 147 -3.52 21.94 2.07
C GLU A 147 -4.21 22.35 3.37
#